data_AF-A0A3N1YG57-F1
#
_entry.id   AF-A0A3N1YG57-F1
#
_cell.length_a   1.000
_cell.length_b   1.000
_cell.length_c   1.000
_cell.angle_alpha   90.00
_cell.angle_beta   90.00
_cell.angle_gamma   90.00
#
_symmetry.space_group_name_H-M   'P 1'
#
loop_
_entity.id
_entity.type
_entity.pdbx_description
1 polymer ?
#
loop_
_entity_poly.entity_id
_entity_poly.type
_entity_poly.pdbx_seq_one_letter_code
_entity_poly.pdbx_strand_id
1 'polypeptide(L)'
;MHWSDDGRLHFALGIEDTFVPQARPGERPIDEYELTDHYRQYAADLGLAVDVGAELLRWGVPWYRVAPEPGVWDWSWVDGVMQRFRETGLRPVIDLLHYGTPLWLDGQFANPDYPAHVTEYAARFAARYGDVATDYTPVNEPVIHALFSGEYGYWPPYLTGAEGSARIASALAKGFVSTQHAIARELGDDATFVHVDAGIRYVGDVDVPEHRDTVARLRAQTFLVEDLVTGGVDDHHPLVGRLRSGGVTDVDLDWFRQHAVRPDVMGVNYYPLHSTEVFESGVHHGGGFADPRPYEDTGVEGLRDVLTTYAERYGAPVMLTETCVTGSVDERIGWLDDSVAAVHELRAEGVPVVGYTWWPLFDMYEWTWRHTDAPRQEHLLTMGLFDLVEDGGGGLDRRRNPVADAFAAHTRQERAVAAALSATQ
;
A
#
# COMPACT_ATOMS: atom_id res chain seq x y z
N MET A 1 19.51 -10.17 -11.11
CA MET A 1 19.15 -8.89 -11.77
C MET A 1 17.69 -8.70 -11.46
N HIS A 2 17.36 -7.66 -10.68
CA HIS A 2 15.99 -7.42 -10.26
C HIS A 2 15.19 -6.92 -11.46
N TRP A 3 13.88 -7.12 -11.45
CA TRP A 3 13.02 -6.67 -12.55
C TRP A 3 13.11 -5.15 -12.75
N SER A 4 13.30 -4.38 -11.67
CA SER A 4 13.45 -2.93 -11.69
C SER A 4 14.71 -2.41 -12.41
N ASP A 5 15.71 -3.27 -12.64
CA ASP A 5 17.00 -2.88 -13.23
C ASP A 5 17.06 -3.02 -14.77
N ASP A 6 16.04 -3.62 -15.39
CA ASP A 6 16.07 -3.97 -16.83
C ASP A 6 15.79 -2.77 -17.76
N GLY A 7 15.50 -1.60 -17.18
CA GLY A 7 15.23 -0.36 -17.89
C GLY A 7 13.85 -0.30 -18.55
N ARG A 8 12.97 -1.28 -18.33
CA ARG A 8 11.59 -1.27 -18.82
C ARG A 8 10.65 -0.61 -17.80
N LEU A 9 9.44 -0.32 -18.24
CA LEU A 9 8.31 0.00 -17.37
C LEU A 9 7.47 -1.28 -17.24
N HIS A 10 7.31 -1.78 -16.02
CA HIS A 10 6.50 -2.97 -15.78
C HIS A 10 5.07 -2.60 -15.38
N PHE A 11 4.11 -3.29 -16.00
CA PHE A 11 2.70 -3.13 -15.69
C PHE A 11 2.27 -4.16 -14.65
N ALA A 12 1.70 -3.65 -13.57
CA ALA A 12 1.20 -4.40 -12.45
C ALA A 12 -0.30 -4.18 -12.26
N LEU A 13 -0.94 -5.10 -11.56
CA LEU A 13 -2.25 -4.90 -10.96
C LEU A 13 -2.14 -5.06 -9.44
N GLY A 14 -3.14 -4.61 -8.71
CA GLY A 14 -3.28 -4.94 -7.30
C GLY A 14 -4.66 -5.51 -7.00
N ILE A 15 -4.76 -6.37 -5.99
CA ILE A 15 -6.03 -6.78 -5.42
C ILE A 15 -6.11 -6.16 -4.03
N GLU A 16 -7.18 -5.42 -3.75
CA GLU A 16 -7.43 -4.90 -2.42
C GLU A 16 -7.47 -6.04 -1.37
N ASP A 17 -6.63 -5.90 -0.37
CA ASP A 17 -6.23 -6.90 0.62
C ASP A 17 -6.19 -6.31 2.04
N THR A 18 -7.00 -5.30 2.32
CA THR A 18 -7.20 -4.76 3.66
C THR A 18 -7.72 -5.87 4.60
N PHE A 19 -6.93 -6.16 5.63
CA PHE A 19 -7.30 -7.10 6.69
C PHE A 19 -7.40 -6.35 8.03
N VAL A 20 -8.61 -6.09 8.53
CA VAL A 20 -8.85 -5.55 9.87
C VAL A 20 -9.89 -6.42 10.59
N PRO A 21 -9.46 -7.62 11.08
CA PRO A 21 -10.39 -8.61 11.63
C PRO A 21 -10.90 -8.26 13.03
N GLN A 22 -10.27 -7.31 13.73
CA GLN A 22 -10.70 -6.90 15.05
C GLN A 22 -11.91 -5.97 15.00
N ALA A 23 -12.94 -6.30 15.78
CA ALA A 23 -14.17 -5.53 15.89
C ALA A 23 -14.46 -5.13 17.35
N ARG A 24 -15.20 -4.04 17.52
CA ARG A 24 -15.79 -3.59 18.79
C ARG A 24 -17.32 -3.45 18.63
N PRO A 25 -18.11 -3.26 19.70
CA PRO A 25 -19.55 -3.07 19.56
C PRO A 25 -19.90 -1.94 18.58
N GLY A 26 -20.79 -2.22 17.63
CA GLY A 26 -21.18 -1.28 16.57
C GLY A 26 -20.28 -1.27 15.33
N GLU A 27 -19.33 -2.21 15.25
CA GLU A 27 -18.33 -2.27 14.19
C GLU A 27 -18.19 -3.71 13.64
N ARG A 28 -17.94 -3.85 12.33
CA ARG A 28 -17.77 -5.14 11.62
C ARG A 28 -16.34 -5.35 11.14
N PRO A 29 -15.76 -6.57 11.22
CA PRO A 29 -14.44 -6.81 10.66
C PRO A 29 -14.40 -6.45 9.17
N ILE A 30 -13.24 -5.99 8.70
CA ILE A 30 -12.95 -5.84 7.27
C ILE A 30 -12.02 -6.98 6.88
N ASP A 31 -12.42 -7.73 5.88
CA ASP A 31 -11.57 -8.66 5.14
C ASP A 31 -12.01 -8.56 3.69
N GLU A 32 -11.23 -7.85 2.89
CA GLU A 32 -11.57 -7.59 1.49
C GLU A 32 -11.58 -8.87 0.65
N TYR A 33 -10.84 -9.92 1.05
CA TYR A 33 -10.88 -11.21 0.36
C TYR A 33 -12.16 -11.98 0.63
N GLU A 34 -12.76 -11.82 1.82
CA GLU A 34 -14.09 -12.35 2.11
C GLU A 34 -15.16 -11.52 1.40
N LEU A 35 -15.07 -10.18 1.48
CA LEU A 35 -16.06 -9.28 0.89
C LEU A 35 -16.14 -9.42 -0.63
N THR A 36 -15.00 -9.63 -1.30
CA THR A 36 -14.91 -9.80 -2.75
C THR A 36 -14.97 -11.26 -3.20
N ASP A 37 -15.13 -12.24 -2.31
CA ASP A 37 -15.11 -13.69 -2.60
C ASP A 37 -13.75 -14.20 -3.18
N HIS A 38 -12.67 -13.43 -3.00
CA HIS A 38 -11.34 -13.79 -3.49
C HIS A 38 -10.80 -15.08 -2.86
N TYR A 39 -11.12 -15.38 -1.59
CA TYR A 39 -10.69 -16.65 -0.96
C TYR A 39 -11.09 -17.88 -1.77
N ARG A 40 -12.28 -17.86 -2.38
CA ARG A 40 -12.80 -18.95 -3.20
C ARG A 40 -12.35 -18.84 -4.66
N GLN A 41 -12.13 -17.62 -5.15
CA GLN A 41 -11.89 -17.35 -6.56
C GLN A 41 -10.44 -17.02 -6.94
N TYR A 42 -9.50 -17.07 -5.99
CA TYR A 42 -8.10 -16.69 -6.22
C TYR A 42 -7.51 -17.28 -7.51
N ALA A 43 -7.81 -18.55 -7.82
CA ALA A 43 -7.25 -19.22 -8.99
C ALA A 43 -7.73 -18.60 -10.32
N ALA A 44 -9.01 -18.18 -10.36
CA ALA A 44 -9.60 -17.48 -11.48
C ALA A 44 -9.10 -16.03 -11.52
N ASP A 45 -9.07 -15.34 -10.38
CA ASP A 45 -8.61 -13.95 -10.27
C ASP A 45 -7.16 -13.78 -10.74
N LEU A 46 -6.25 -14.68 -10.36
CA LEU A 46 -4.88 -14.67 -10.89
C LEU A 46 -4.83 -14.93 -12.40
N GLY A 47 -5.78 -15.70 -12.94
CA GLY A 47 -5.94 -15.87 -14.38
C GLY A 47 -6.36 -14.58 -15.08
N LEU A 48 -7.29 -13.82 -14.49
CA LEU A 48 -7.76 -12.54 -15.04
C LEU A 48 -6.61 -11.52 -15.17
N ALA A 49 -5.73 -11.44 -14.17
CA ALA A 49 -4.56 -10.57 -14.22
C ALA A 49 -3.61 -10.91 -15.38
N VAL A 50 -3.37 -12.21 -15.61
CA VAL A 50 -2.57 -12.68 -16.76
C VAL A 50 -3.26 -12.38 -18.08
N ASP A 51 -4.58 -12.58 -18.16
CA ASP A 51 -5.36 -12.39 -19.39
C ASP A 51 -5.35 -10.93 -19.89
N VAL A 52 -5.21 -9.95 -18.99
CA VAL A 52 -5.04 -8.53 -19.35
C VAL A 52 -3.58 -8.11 -19.48
N GLY A 53 -2.64 -9.03 -19.27
CA GLY A 53 -1.22 -8.85 -19.56
C GLY A 53 -0.40 -8.22 -18.42
N ALA A 54 -0.89 -8.25 -17.19
CA ALA A 54 -0.07 -7.85 -16.03
C ALA A 54 1.19 -8.73 -15.93
N GLU A 55 2.33 -8.10 -15.63
CA GLU A 55 3.59 -8.78 -15.34
C GLU A 55 3.75 -9.05 -13.85
N LEU A 56 3.30 -8.09 -13.02
CA LEU A 56 3.28 -8.20 -11.57
C LEU A 56 1.86 -8.12 -11.02
N LEU A 57 1.65 -8.71 -9.84
CA LEU A 57 0.44 -8.53 -9.06
C LEU A 57 0.81 -8.23 -7.61
N ARG A 58 0.40 -7.05 -7.12
CA ARG A 58 0.39 -6.74 -5.69
C ARG A 58 -0.70 -7.54 -5.00
N TRP A 59 -0.29 -8.37 -4.05
CA TRP A 59 -1.16 -9.36 -3.42
C TRP A 59 -0.80 -9.56 -1.95
N GLY A 60 -1.83 -9.55 -1.11
CA GLY A 60 -1.73 -9.60 0.34
C GLY A 60 -1.83 -10.96 0.97
N VAL A 61 -1.13 -11.13 2.08
CA VAL A 61 -1.21 -12.35 2.89
C VAL A 61 -2.06 -12.07 4.15
N PRO A 62 -3.17 -12.80 4.36
CA PRO A 62 -4.04 -12.60 5.53
C PRO A 62 -3.37 -13.17 6.79
N TRP A 63 -2.48 -12.41 7.42
CA TRP A 63 -1.67 -12.86 8.56
C TRP A 63 -2.54 -13.46 9.68
N TYR A 64 -3.70 -12.88 9.94
CA TYR A 64 -4.61 -13.35 10.99
C TYR A 64 -5.19 -14.76 10.73
N ARG A 65 -5.28 -15.19 9.47
CA ARG A 65 -5.67 -16.57 9.09
C ARG A 65 -4.49 -17.51 9.07
N VAL A 66 -3.34 -17.02 8.63
CA VAL A 66 -2.08 -17.78 8.58
C VAL A 66 -1.59 -18.13 9.98
N ALA A 67 -1.78 -17.23 10.95
CA ALA A 67 -1.41 -17.43 12.34
C ALA A 67 -2.65 -17.31 13.25
N PRO A 68 -3.58 -18.29 13.23
CA PRO A 68 -4.88 -18.16 13.92
C PRO A 68 -4.75 -18.23 15.45
N GLU A 69 -3.69 -18.85 15.97
CA GLU A 69 -3.37 -18.96 17.39
C GLU A 69 -1.86 -18.80 17.62
N PRO A 70 -1.40 -18.41 18.82
CA PRO A 70 0.03 -18.29 19.11
C PRO A 70 0.79 -19.59 18.82
N GLY A 71 1.77 -19.52 17.92
CA GLY A 71 2.62 -20.65 17.53
C GLY A 71 1.98 -21.66 16.58
N VAL A 72 0.72 -21.47 16.18
CA VAL A 72 0.02 -22.29 15.18
C VAL A 72 0.09 -21.59 13.83
N TRP A 73 0.39 -22.35 12.77
CA TRP A 73 0.51 -21.84 11.41
C TRP A 73 -0.33 -22.66 10.44
N ASP A 74 -1.27 -22.01 9.75
CA ASP A 74 -2.08 -22.60 8.68
C ASP A 74 -1.72 -21.97 7.34
N TRP A 75 -0.90 -22.69 6.58
CA TRP A 75 -0.47 -22.29 5.24
C TRP A 75 -1.35 -22.87 4.12
N SER A 76 -2.39 -23.66 4.45
CA SER A 76 -3.08 -24.50 3.48
C SER A 76 -3.69 -23.74 2.31
N TRP A 77 -4.31 -22.58 2.57
CA TRP A 77 -4.86 -21.72 1.53
C TRP A 77 -3.75 -21.02 0.74
N VAL A 78 -2.76 -20.44 1.42
CA VAL A 78 -1.64 -19.73 0.80
C VAL A 78 -0.80 -20.67 -0.08
N ASP A 79 -0.65 -21.94 0.30
CA ASP A 79 0.00 -22.97 -0.51
C ASP A 79 -0.67 -23.12 -1.88
N GLY A 80 -2.00 -23.10 -1.92
CA GLY A 80 -2.77 -23.12 -3.17
C GLY A 80 -2.56 -21.87 -4.02
N VAL A 81 -2.55 -20.69 -3.38
CA VAL A 81 -2.31 -19.41 -4.08
C VAL A 81 -0.89 -19.35 -4.66
N MET A 82 0.12 -19.69 -3.87
CA MET A 82 1.52 -19.70 -4.30
C MET A 82 1.75 -20.73 -5.41
N GLN A 83 1.08 -21.88 -5.34
CA GLN A 83 1.08 -22.85 -6.43
C GLN A 83 0.48 -22.26 -7.70
N ARG A 84 -0.61 -21.49 -7.60
CA ARG A 84 -1.20 -20.83 -8.76
C ARG A 84 -0.27 -19.77 -9.36
N PHE A 85 0.43 -18.96 -8.56
CA PHE A 85 1.45 -18.03 -9.06
C PHE A 85 2.54 -18.76 -9.86
N ARG A 86 3.01 -19.93 -9.38
CA ARG A 86 3.97 -20.76 -10.14
C ARG A 86 3.42 -21.23 -11.48
N GLU A 87 2.16 -21.65 -11.51
CA GLU A 87 1.51 -22.15 -12.73
C GLU A 87 1.30 -21.06 -13.79
N THR A 88 0.97 -19.84 -13.34
CA THR A 88 0.68 -18.71 -14.24
C THR A 88 1.94 -17.98 -14.68
N GLY A 89 3.02 -18.04 -13.89
CA GLY A 89 4.23 -17.24 -14.09
C GLY A 89 4.04 -15.76 -13.79
N LEU A 90 2.90 -15.38 -13.19
CA LEU A 90 2.64 -14.03 -12.72
C LEU A 90 3.55 -13.76 -11.51
N ARG A 91 4.27 -12.64 -11.50
CA ARG A 91 5.20 -12.30 -10.41
C ARG A 91 4.43 -11.64 -9.26
N PRO A 92 4.34 -12.26 -8.07
CA PRO A 92 3.71 -11.61 -6.94
C PRO A 92 4.65 -10.56 -6.32
N VAL A 93 4.12 -9.37 -6.03
CA VAL A 93 4.70 -8.43 -5.06
C VAL A 93 3.89 -8.60 -3.78
N ILE A 94 4.51 -9.22 -2.77
CA ILE A 94 3.80 -9.65 -1.56
C ILE A 94 3.62 -8.48 -0.61
N ASP A 95 2.38 -8.03 -0.47
CA ASP A 95 1.96 -7.12 0.59
C ASP A 95 1.83 -7.90 1.90
N LEU A 96 2.95 -7.98 2.63
CA LEU A 96 3.06 -8.89 3.77
C LEU A 96 2.18 -8.44 4.93
N LEU A 97 2.06 -7.11 5.10
CA LEU A 97 1.22 -6.46 6.09
C LEU A 97 0.44 -5.33 5.42
N HIS A 98 -0.80 -5.63 5.05
CA HIS A 98 -1.78 -4.65 4.62
C HIS A 98 -2.81 -4.43 5.74
N TYR A 99 -2.32 -3.72 6.77
CA TYR A 99 -2.99 -3.52 8.05
C TYR A 99 -3.19 -4.81 8.86
N GLY A 100 -3.89 -4.69 10.00
CA GLY A 100 -4.32 -5.81 10.84
C GLY A 100 -3.26 -6.70 11.45
N THR A 101 -3.69 -7.48 12.43
CA THR A 101 -2.85 -8.48 13.11
C THR A 101 -3.67 -9.72 13.41
N PRO A 102 -3.05 -10.85 13.81
CA PRO A 102 -3.78 -11.97 14.38
C PRO A 102 -4.67 -11.56 15.55
N LEU A 103 -5.83 -12.20 15.66
CA LEU A 103 -6.81 -11.89 16.71
C LEU A 103 -6.28 -12.10 18.12
N TRP A 104 -5.32 -13.01 18.30
CA TRP A 104 -4.70 -13.30 19.59
C TRP A 104 -3.65 -12.25 20.02
N LEU A 105 -3.22 -11.36 19.12
CA LEU A 105 -2.23 -10.34 19.44
C LEU A 105 -2.92 -9.14 20.10
N ASP A 106 -3.20 -9.27 21.40
CA ASP A 106 -3.84 -8.22 22.20
C ASP A 106 -3.05 -6.91 22.13
N GLY A 107 -3.74 -5.79 21.92
CA GLY A 107 -3.09 -4.49 21.72
C GLY A 107 -2.43 -4.31 20.34
N GLN A 108 -2.37 -5.35 19.51
CA GLN A 108 -2.02 -5.29 18.09
C GLN A 108 -0.68 -4.59 17.86
N PHE A 109 -0.63 -3.57 17.01
CA PHE A 109 0.58 -2.79 16.75
C PHE A 109 1.12 -2.05 17.99
N ALA A 110 0.29 -1.80 19.00
CA ALA A 110 0.74 -1.23 20.27
C ALA A 110 1.29 -2.29 21.24
N ASN A 111 1.19 -3.58 20.92
CA ASN A 111 1.77 -4.67 21.69
C ASN A 111 3.31 -4.59 21.61
N PRO A 112 4.05 -4.65 22.74
CA PRO A 112 5.52 -4.61 22.73
C PRO A 112 6.16 -5.75 21.93
N ASP A 113 5.49 -6.90 21.81
CA ASP A 113 5.98 -8.08 21.10
C ASP A 113 5.55 -8.10 19.61
N TYR A 114 4.77 -7.13 19.14
CA TYR A 114 4.38 -7.03 17.72
C TYR A 114 5.58 -7.15 16.75
N PRO A 115 6.69 -6.41 16.94
CA PRO A 115 7.83 -6.51 16.05
C PRO A 115 8.40 -7.93 15.99
N ALA A 116 8.43 -8.66 17.11
CA ALA A 116 8.92 -10.04 17.13
C ALA A 116 7.98 -10.99 16.37
N HIS A 117 6.67 -10.83 16.54
CA HIS A 117 5.68 -11.67 15.88
C HIS A 117 5.62 -11.46 14.36
N VAL A 118 5.66 -10.21 13.89
CA VAL A 118 5.68 -9.93 12.45
C VAL A 118 6.99 -10.41 11.81
N THR A 119 8.11 -10.31 12.53
CA THR A 119 9.41 -10.84 12.09
C THR A 119 9.38 -12.36 11.91
N GLU A 120 8.82 -13.10 12.88
CA GLU A 120 8.71 -14.56 12.77
C GLU A 120 7.81 -14.96 11.58
N TYR A 121 6.69 -14.27 11.43
CA TYR A 121 5.77 -14.46 10.31
C TYR A 121 6.46 -14.22 8.96
N ALA A 122 7.18 -13.11 8.81
CA ALA A 122 7.92 -12.76 7.62
C ALA A 122 8.99 -13.81 7.26
N ALA A 123 9.79 -14.22 8.24
CA ALA A 123 10.82 -15.25 8.05
C ALA A 123 10.20 -16.57 7.58
N ARG A 124 9.09 -17.00 8.21
CA ARG A 124 8.40 -18.24 7.83
C ARG A 124 7.81 -18.17 6.43
N PHE A 125 7.23 -17.04 6.05
CA PHE A 125 6.70 -16.85 4.70
C PHE A 125 7.83 -16.91 3.67
N ALA A 126 8.90 -16.13 3.86
CA ALA A 126 10.05 -16.09 2.95
C ALA A 126 10.73 -17.47 2.81
N ALA A 127 11.00 -18.15 3.92
CA ALA A 127 11.61 -19.48 3.91
C ALA A 127 10.73 -20.52 3.19
N ARG A 128 9.41 -20.36 3.23
CA ARG A 128 8.45 -21.30 2.63
C ARG A 128 8.24 -21.09 1.14
N TYR A 129 8.26 -19.83 0.69
CA TYR A 129 7.82 -19.43 -0.65
C TYR A 129 8.88 -18.67 -1.45
N GLY A 130 10.13 -18.63 -1.00
CA GLY A 130 11.23 -17.93 -1.67
C GLY A 130 11.53 -18.38 -3.10
N ASP A 131 10.96 -19.52 -3.54
CA ASP A 131 11.05 -19.98 -4.93
C ASP A 131 10.12 -19.23 -5.90
N VAL A 132 9.07 -18.57 -5.39
CA VAL A 132 8.04 -17.88 -6.18
C VAL A 132 7.82 -16.43 -5.73
N ALA A 133 7.91 -16.16 -4.42
CA ALA A 133 7.75 -14.85 -3.83
C ALA A 133 9.13 -14.30 -3.44
N THR A 134 9.60 -13.31 -4.19
CA THR A 134 10.90 -12.65 -3.99
C THR A 134 10.77 -11.13 -3.88
N ASP A 135 9.62 -10.57 -4.26
CA ASP A 135 9.35 -9.14 -4.22
C ASP A 135 8.37 -8.86 -3.08
N TYR A 136 8.70 -7.93 -2.17
CA TYR A 136 7.97 -7.72 -0.93
C TYR A 136 7.70 -6.25 -0.64
N THR A 137 6.48 -5.98 -0.19
CA THR A 137 6.11 -4.78 0.56
C THR A 137 6.00 -5.17 2.04
N PRO A 138 6.97 -4.79 2.90
CA PRO A 138 6.92 -5.14 4.33
C PRO A 138 5.70 -4.60 5.06
N VAL A 139 5.29 -3.37 4.74
CA VAL A 139 4.11 -2.68 5.29
C VAL A 139 3.53 -1.77 4.20
N ASN A 140 2.22 -1.88 3.93
CA ASN A 140 1.51 -0.94 3.05
C ASN A 140 1.12 0.34 3.81
N GLU A 141 1.24 1.49 3.14
CA GLU A 141 0.80 2.82 3.61
C GLU A 141 1.03 3.08 5.12
N PRO A 142 2.27 2.99 5.61
CA PRO A 142 2.56 3.16 7.02
C PRO A 142 2.10 4.52 7.56
N VAL A 143 2.04 5.58 6.74
CA VAL A 143 1.46 6.87 7.17
C VAL A 143 -0.03 6.77 7.46
N ILE A 144 -0.83 6.17 6.56
CA ILE A 144 -2.28 6.01 6.72
C ILE A 144 -2.54 5.13 7.92
N HIS A 145 -1.77 4.04 8.05
CA HIS A 145 -1.83 3.16 9.20
C HIS A 145 -1.57 3.91 10.53
N ALA A 146 -0.48 4.68 10.62
CA ALA A 146 -0.14 5.43 11.82
C ALA A 146 -1.18 6.50 12.16
N LEU A 147 -1.77 7.14 11.15
CA LEU A 147 -2.86 8.10 11.33
C LEU A 147 -4.13 7.39 11.83
N PHE A 148 -4.55 6.31 11.21
CA PHE A 148 -5.83 5.66 11.50
C PHE A 148 -5.81 4.91 12.83
N SER A 149 -4.71 4.25 13.16
CA SER A 149 -4.58 3.48 14.41
C SER A 149 -4.06 4.31 15.58
N GLY A 150 -3.39 5.44 15.30
CA GLY A 150 -2.64 6.22 16.28
C GLY A 150 -3.16 7.64 16.51
N GLU A 151 -3.60 8.36 15.48
CA GLU A 151 -4.03 9.76 15.59
C GLU A 151 -5.55 9.88 15.67
N TYR A 152 -6.26 9.23 14.74
CA TYR A 152 -7.70 9.37 14.56
C TYR A 152 -8.51 8.29 15.29
N GLY A 153 -7.88 7.19 15.69
CA GLY A 153 -8.55 6.06 16.35
C GLY A 153 -9.68 5.45 15.51
N TYR A 154 -9.51 5.46 14.18
CA TYR A 154 -10.42 4.83 13.21
C TYR A 154 -10.21 3.31 13.20
N TRP A 155 -8.95 2.89 13.23
CA TRP A 155 -8.57 1.50 13.28
C TRP A 155 -8.06 1.10 14.65
N PRO A 156 -8.15 -0.20 14.99
CA PRO A 156 -7.54 -0.67 16.20
C PRO A 156 -6.00 -0.46 16.17
N PRO A 157 -5.35 -0.31 17.33
CA PRO A 157 -5.91 -0.41 18.68
C PRO A 157 -6.64 0.86 19.19
N TYR A 158 -7.05 1.75 18.29
CA TYR A 158 -7.85 2.95 18.56
C TYR A 158 -7.16 3.95 19.49
N LEU A 159 -5.84 4.10 19.33
CA LEU A 159 -5.13 5.19 19.98
C LEU A 159 -5.47 6.50 19.26
N THR A 160 -5.32 7.61 19.98
CA THR A 160 -5.63 8.94 19.45
C THR A 160 -4.57 9.96 19.82
N GLY A 161 -4.48 11.00 18.98
CA GLY A 161 -3.59 12.13 19.15
C GLY A 161 -2.09 11.80 19.04
N ALA A 162 -1.27 12.81 19.31
CA ALA A 162 0.16 12.76 19.02
C ALA A 162 0.91 11.62 19.72
N GLU A 163 0.53 11.26 20.95
CA GLU A 163 1.13 10.14 21.68
C GLU A 163 0.79 8.79 21.02
N GLY A 164 -0.47 8.60 20.62
CA GLY A 164 -0.91 7.42 19.89
C GLY A 164 -0.22 7.30 18.54
N SER A 165 -0.14 8.39 17.78
CA SER A 165 0.54 8.42 16.47
C SER A 165 2.02 8.09 16.59
N ALA A 166 2.73 8.68 17.56
CA ALA A 166 4.14 8.37 17.81
C ALA A 166 4.37 6.90 18.20
N ARG A 167 3.50 6.34 19.06
CA ARG A 167 3.59 4.94 19.49
C ARG A 167 3.38 3.98 18.32
N ILE A 168 2.35 4.21 17.50
CA ILE A 168 2.06 3.36 16.33
C ILE A 168 3.15 3.52 15.27
N ALA A 169 3.56 4.75 14.94
CA ALA A 169 4.63 4.99 13.97
C ALA A 169 5.93 4.28 14.36
N SER A 170 6.35 4.36 15.63
CA SER A 170 7.54 3.65 16.10
C SER A 170 7.38 2.12 16.08
N ALA A 171 6.21 1.60 16.43
CA ALA A 171 5.98 0.16 16.40
C ALA A 171 5.99 -0.38 14.96
N LEU A 172 5.28 0.29 14.05
CA LEU A 172 5.27 -0.03 12.62
C LEU A 172 6.68 0.01 12.03
N ALA A 173 7.44 1.08 12.29
CA ALA A 173 8.82 1.18 11.81
C ALA A 173 9.72 0.04 12.33
N LYS A 174 9.60 -0.34 13.62
CA LYS A 174 10.36 -1.47 14.18
C LYS A 174 9.99 -2.79 13.52
N GLY A 175 8.69 -3.01 13.33
CA GLY A 175 8.15 -4.18 12.62
C GLY A 175 8.67 -4.24 11.19
N PHE A 176 8.58 -3.13 10.45
CA PHE A 176 9.06 -2.97 9.09
C PHE A 176 10.54 -3.33 8.97
N VAL A 177 11.42 -2.65 9.71
CA VAL A 177 12.87 -2.91 9.70
C VAL A 177 13.19 -4.38 9.98
N SER A 178 12.49 -4.97 10.96
CA SER A 178 12.75 -6.35 11.37
C SER A 178 12.23 -7.36 10.34
N THR A 179 11.08 -7.10 9.72
CA THR A 179 10.50 -7.86 8.61
C THR A 179 11.46 -7.89 7.42
N GLN A 180 11.97 -6.73 6.99
CA GLN A 180 12.91 -6.67 5.87
C GLN A 180 14.20 -7.44 6.16
N HIS A 181 14.78 -7.27 7.36
CA HIS A 181 15.94 -8.05 7.75
C HIS A 181 15.66 -9.56 7.81
N ALA A 182 14.48 -9.98 8.25
CA ALA A 182 14.11 -11.39 8.29
C ALA A 182 14.04 -11.98 6.88
N ILE A 183 13.35 -11.32 5.97
CA ILE A 183 13.23 -11.75 4.56
C ILE A 183 14.62 -11.80 3.91
N ALA A 184 15.44 -10.74 4.08
CA ALA A 184 16.77 -10.68 3.51
C ALA A 184 17.70 -11.78 4.05
N ARG A 185 17.51 -12.25 5.28
CA ARG A 185 18.26 -13.40 5.82
C ARG A 185 17.88 -14.72 5.15
N GLU A 186 16.60 -14.90 4.80
CA GLU A 186 16.11 -16.12 4.17
C GLU A 186 16.44 -16.16 2.67
N LEU A 187 16.36 -15.03 1.98
CA LEU A 187 16.46 -14.94 0.52
C LEU A 187 17.79 -14.35 0.01
N GLY A 188 18.53 -13.63 0.84
CA GLY A 188 19.74 -12.92 0.42
C GLY A 188 19.46 -11.91 -0.68
N ASP A 189 20.30 -11.91 -1.71
CA ASP A 189 20.22 -11.00 -2.87
C ASP A 189 19.04 -11.31 -3.81
N ASP A 190 18.30 -12.40 -3.58
CA ASP A 190 17.09 -12.69 -4.37
C ASP A 190 15.90 -11.83 -3.94
N ALA A 191 15.92 -11.23 -2.74
CA ALA A 191 14.83 -10.37 -2.27
C ALA A 191 14.87 -8.98 -2.93
N THR A 192 13.69 -8.50 -3.34
CA THR A 192 13.45 -7.09 -3.71
C THR A 192 12.48 -6.48 -2.71
N PHE A 193 12.81 -5.31 -2.15
CA PHE A 193 11.96 -4.57 -1.23
C PHE A 193 11.33 -3.35 -1.90
N VAL A 194 10.00 -3.39 -2.05
CA VAL A 194 9.16 -2.28 -2.50
C VAL A 194 8.59 -1.60 -1.25
N HIS A 195 9.14 -0.46 -0.85
CA HIS A 195 8.55 0.30 0.27
C HIS A 195 7.37 1.10 -0.26
N VAL A 196 6.16 0.85 0.24
CA VAL A 196 4.95 1.50 -0.28
C VAL A 196 4.41 2.49 0.73
N ASP A 197 4.20 3.73 0.32
CA ASP A 197 3.53 4.74 1.15
C ASP A 197 2.50 5.57 0.36
N ALA A 198 1.59 6.20 1.10
CA ALA A 198 0.58 7.08 0.52
C ALA A 198 1.19 8.45 0.15
N GLY A 199 1.09 8.82 -1.12
CA GLY A 199 1.45 10.16 -1.59
C GLY A 199 0.43 11.18 -1.14
N ILE A 200 0.72 11.90 -0.04
CA ILE A 200 -0.15 12.97 0.49
C ILE A 200 0.46 14.34 0.20
N ARG A 201 -0.35 15.23 -0.37
CA ARG A 201 -0.01 16.61 -0.71
C ARG A 201 -0.90 17.59 0.03
N TYR A 202 -0.38 18.81 0.21
CA TYR A 202 -1.06 19.91 0.87
C TYR A 202 -0.95 21.18 0.02
N VAL A 203 -2.08 21.71 -0.42
CA VAL A 203 -2.20 22.87 -1.34
C VAL A 203 -3.13 23.95 -0.78
N GLY A 204 -3.28 25.06 -1.50
CA GLY A 204 -4.06 26.23 -1.08
C GLY A 204 -3.27 27.20 -0.20
N ASP A 205 -3.90 27.73 0.84
CA ASP A 205 -3.34 28.72 1.77
C ASP A 205 -2.38 28.08 2.79
N VAL A 206 -1.37 27.35 2.33
CA VAL A 206 -0.46 26.57 3.20
C VAL A 206 0.57 27.42 3.96
N ASP A 207 0.88 28.61 3.47
CA ASP A 207 1.93 29.48 4.02
C ASP A 207 1.41 30.60 4.94
N VAL A 208 0.08 30.73 5.06
CA VAL A 208 -0.53 31.72 5.95
C VAL A 208 -0.21 31.40 7.42
N PRO A 209 -0.06 32.40 8.30
CA PRO A 209 0.41 32.18 9.67
C PRO A 209 -0.41 31.17 10.49
N GLU A 210 -1.71 31.05 10.23
CA GLU A 210 -2.61 30.15 10.96
C GLU A 210 -2.48 28.67 10.56
N HIS A 211 -1.99 28.37 9.35
CA HIS A 211 -1.83 27.00 8.84
C HIS A 211 -0.40 26.50 8.84
N ARG A 212 0.58 27.42 8.81
CA ARG A 212 2.00 27.12 8.63
C ARG A 212 2.52 25.97 9.51
N ASP A 213 2.28 26.02 10.82
CA ASP A 213 2.80 25.02 11.75
C ASP A 213 2.09 23.66 11.58
N THR A 214 0.79 23.68 11.26
CA THR A 214 0.01 22.47 10.98
C THR A 214 0.49 21.81 9.70
N VAL A 215 0.65 22.57 8.60
CA VAL A 215 1.11 22.04 7.32
C VAL A 215 2.56 21.56 7.41
N ALA A 216 3.45 22.31 8.07
CA ALA A 216 4.84 21.87 8.26
C ALA A 216 4.92 20.55 9.03
N ARG A 217 4.11 20.40 10.09
CA ARG A 217 3.99 19.13 10.81
C ARG A 217 3.45 18.02 9.92
N LEU A 218 2.36 18.26 9.21
CA LEU A 218 1.71 17.24 8.37
C LEU A 218 2.65 16.75 7.26
N ARG A 219 3.36 17.67 6.58
CA ARG A 219 4.41 17.33 5.59
C ARG A 219 5.51 16.46 6.18
N ALA A 220 5.97 16.76 7.40
CA ALA A 220 6.95 15.89 8.07
C ALA A 220 6.33 14.56 8.53
N GLN A 221 5.03 14.53 8.83
CA GLN A 221 4.33 13.35 9.29
C GLN A 221 4.10 12.36 8.15
N THR A 222 3.89 12.86 6.92
CA THR A 222 3.81 12.04 5.70
C THR A 222 4.97 11.05 5.58
N PHE A 223 6.19 11.48 5.90
CA PHE A 223 7.39 10.64 5.74
C PHE A 223 7.86 9.97 7.03
N LEU A 224 7.19 10.18 8.16
CA LEU A 224 7.74 9.87 9.48
C LEU A 224 8.13 8.40 9.66
N VAL A 225 7.30 7.47 9.20
CA VAL A 225 7.57 6.04 9.37
C VAL A 225 8.75 5.63 8.50
N GLU A 226 8.76 6.05 7.22
CA GLU A 226 9.86 5.78 6.30
C GLU A 226 11.17 6.45 6.76
N ASP A 227 11.13 7.64 7.34
CA ASP A 227 12.28 8.30 7.96
C ASP A 227 12.82 7.51 9.17
N LEU A 228 11.94 6.88 9.97
CA LEU A 228 12.40 5.98 11.04
C LEU A 228 13.03 4.71 10.45
N VAL A 229 12.38 4.09 9.47
CA VAL A 229 12.84 2.86 8.80
C VAL A 229 14.20 3.06 8.12
N THR A 230 14.40 4.23 7.51
CA THR A 230 15.64 4.60 6.83
C THR A 230 16.66 5.28 7.76
N GLY A 231 16.35 5.46 9.04
CA GLY A 231 17.25 6.06 10.02
C GLY A 231 17.49 7.57 9.80
N GLY A 232 16.59 8.25 9.10
CA GLY A 232 16.59 9.70 8.84
C GLY A 232 16.13 10.57 10.02
N VAL A 233 15.63 9.99 11.12
CA VAL A 233 15.22 10.75 12.31
C VAL A 233 16.40 11.03 13.24
N ASP A 234 16.88 12.27 13.22
CA ASP A 234 17.90 12.81 14.13
C ASP A 234 17.31 13.83 15.14
N ASP A 235 18.17 14.51 15.89
CA ASP A 235 17.77 15.55 16.87
C ASP A 235 17.21 16.82 16.22
N HIS A 236 17.38 17.00 14.90
CA HIS A 236 16.87 18.12 14.14
C HIS A 236 15.57 17.79 13.39
N HIS A 237 15.15 16.53 13.39
CA HIS A 237 13.92 16.10 12.74
C HIS A 237 12.70 16.84 13.33
N PRO A 238 11.80 17.45 12.50
CA PRO A 238 10.70 18.29 12.99
C PRO A 238 9.75 17.62 13.98
N LEU A 239 9.65 16.28 13.91
CA LEU A 239 8.76 15.49 14.77
C LEU A 239 9.47 14.77 15.91
N VAL A 240 10.79 14.94 16.11
CA VAL A 240 11.52 14.23 17.19
C VAL A 240 10.95 14.54 18.58
N GLY A 241 10.51 15.79 18.81
CA GLY A 241 9.86 16.17 20.05
C GLY A 241 8.53 15.44 20.29
N ARG A 242 7.75 15.23 19.22
CA ARG A 242 6.49 14.48 19.28
C ARG A 242 6.72 12.99 19.54
N LEU A 243 7.71 12.40 18.87
CA LEU A 243 8.14 11.02 19.11
C LEU A 243 8.51 10.82 20.59
N ARG A 244 9.36 11.70 21.13
CA ARG A 244 9.78 11.66 22.55
C ARG A 244 8.61 11.82 23.51
N SER A 245 7.66 12.73 23.23
CA SER A 245 6.45 12.86 24.05
C SER A 245 5.57 11.62 24.01
N GLY A 246 5.56 10.89 22.89
CA GLY A 246 4.86 9.62 22.74
C GLY A 246 5.61 8.39 23.28
N GLY A 247 6.74 8.60 23.97
CA GLY A 247 7.49 7.53 24.62
C GLY A 247 8.58 6.88 23.77
N VAL A 248 8.88 7.40 22.58
CA VAL A 248 10.03 6.95 21.77
C VAL A 248 11.30 7.51 22.39
N THR A 249 12.15 6.62 22.89
CA THR A 249 13.38 6.98 23.61
C THR A 249 14.54 7.22 22.67
N ASP A 250 15.61 7.85 23.16
CA ASP A 250 16.85 8.00 22.38
C ASP A 250 17.48 6.64 22.04
N VAL A 251 17.28 5.62 22.89
CA VAL A 251 17.69 4.24 22.59
C VAL A 251 16.92 3.68 21.40
N ASP A 252 15.63 4.00 21.26
CA ASP A 252 14.83 3.59 20.11
C ASP A 252 15.28 4.29 18.83
N LEU A 253 15.54 5.61 18.91
CA LEU A 253 16.04 6.39 17.77
C LEU A 253 17.42 5.91 17.32
N ASP A 254 18.32 5.63 18.26
CA ASP A 254 19.63 5.04 17.96
C ASP A 254 19.50 3.65 17.34
N TRP A 255 18.55 2.83 17.82
CA TRP A 255 18.28 1.53 17.23
C TRP A 255 17.88 1.65 15.76
N PHE A 256 16.98 2.58 15.41
CA PHE A 256 16.59 2.82 14.01
C PHE A 256 17.78 3.20 13.12
N ARG A 257 18.64 4.11 13.57
CA ARG A 257 19.83 4.49 12.79
C ARG A 257 20.81 3.34 12.58
N GLN A 258 20.94 2.46 13.58
CA GLN A 258 21.85 1.31 13.52
C GLN A 258 21.31 0.14 12.67
N HIS A 259 19.99 0.05 12.54
CA HIS A 259 19.30 -1.04 11.83
C HIS A 259 18.55 -0.52 10.60
N ALA A 260 18.93 0.64 10.08
CA ALA A 260 18.23 1.26 8.98
C ALA A 260 18.24 0.36 7.75
N VAL A 261 17.08 0.24 7.10
CA VAL A 261 16.92 -0.48 5.83
C VAL A 261 16.58 0.52 4.72
N ARG A 262 16.59 0.07 3.47
CA ARG A 262 16.35 0.91 2.30
C ARG A 262 15.43 0.18 1.31
N PRO A 263 14.60 0.92 0.56
CA PRO A 263 13.90 0.34 -0.57
C PRO A 263 14.88 0.00 -1.70
N ASP A 264 14.63 -1.12 -2.38
CA ASP A 264 15.15 -1.34 -3.74
C ASP A 264 14.29 -0.59 -4.75
N VAL A 265 12.98 -0.47 -4.46
CA VAL A 265 12.02 0.37 -5.19
C VAL A 265 11.15 1.12 -4.18
N MET A 266 10.95 2.42 -4.39
CA MET A 266 10.02 3.22 -3.61
C MET A 266 8.66 3.27 -4.30
N GLY A 267 7.70 2.55 -3.73
CA GLY A 267 6.30 2.56 -4.14
C GLY A 267 5.54 3.77 -3.60
N VAL A 268 4.74 4.39 -4.45
CA VAL A 268 3.87 5.52 -4.08
C VAL A 268 2.45 5.24 -4.52
N ASN A 269 1.52 5.29 -3.58
CA ASN A 269 0.09 5.26 -3.87
C ASN A 269 -0.39 6.68 -4.16
N TYR A 270 -1.08 6.87 -5.29
CA TYR A 270 -1.61 8.18 -5.66
C TYR A 270 -2.99 8.06 -6.28
N TYR A 271 -3.93 8.81 -5.71
CA TYR A 271 -5.29 8.93 -6.22
C TYR A 271 -5.59 10.41 -6.42
N PRO A 272 -5.96 10.84 -7.63
CA PRO A 272 -6.18 12.26 -7.91
C PRO A 272 -7.23 12.87 -6.97
N LEU A 273 -8.26 12.11 -6.59
CA LEU A 273 -9.36 12.55 -5.72
C LEU A 273 -9.08 12.49 -4.21
N HIS A 274 -7.99 11.86 -3.77
CA HIS A 274 -7.75 11.57 -2.34
C HIS A 274 -6.33 11.89 -1.86
N SER A 275 -5.41 12.20 -2.76
CA SER A 275 -4.01 12.44 -2.41
C SER A 275 -3.67 13.91 -2.10
N THR A 276 -4.55 14.87 -2.41
CA THR A 276 -4.25 16.30 -2.23
C THR A 276 -5.27 16.99 -1.33
N GLU A 277 -4.87 17.31 -0.10
CA GLU A 277 -5.69 18.06 0.86
C GLU A 277 -5.52 19.58 0.67
N VAL A 278 -6.61 20.33 0.77
CA VAL A 278 -6.67 21.78 0.56
C VAL A 278 -6.79 22.53 1.88
N PHE A 279 -6.02 23.62 2.01
CA PHE A 279 -6.13 24.57 3.10
C PHE A 279 -6.70 25.90 2.59
N GLU A 280 -7.65 26.46 3.34
CA GLU A 280 -8.27 27.76 3.05
C GLU A 280 -8.14 28.69 4.26
N SER A 281 -7.82 29.97 4.04
CA SER A 281 -7.67 30.93 5.13
C SER A 281 -8.98 31.13 5.90
N GLY A 282 -8.90 31.11 7.22
CA GLY A 282 -10.03 31.19 8.14
C GLY A 282 -10.81 29.88 8.32
N VAL A 283 -10.41 28.78 7.64
CA VAL A 283 -11.05 27.46 7.74
C VAL A 283 -10.09 26.48 8.42
N HIS A 284 -10.55 25.79 9.47
CA HIS A 284 -9.73 24.83 10.20
C HIS A 284 -10.42 23.48 10.28
N HIS A 285 -9.68 22.43 9.92
CA HIS A 285 -10.11 21.04 9.97
C HIS A 285 -9.14 20.19 10.81
N GLY A 286 -9.70 19.33 11.65
CA GLY A 286 -8.97 18.34 12.45
C GLY A 286 -8.32 17.23 11.62
N GLY A 287 -8.86 16.93 10.44
CA GLY A 287 -8.48 15.78 9.62
C GLY A 287 -9.15 14.49 10.07
N GLY A 288 -8.90 13.41 9.31
CA GLY A 288 -9.55 12.12 9.52
C GLY A 288 -11.03 12.15 9.14
N PHE A 289 -11.77 11.09 9.48
CA PHE A 289 -13.16 10.93 9.01
C PHE A 289 -14.18 11.84 9.72
N ALA A 290 -13.89 12.28 10.95
CA ALA A 290 -14.82 13.09 11.73
C ALA A 290 -14.88 14.56 11.28
N ASP A 291 -13.77 15.08 10.77
CA ASP A 291 -13.62 16.44 10.27
C ASP A 291 -12.59 16.46 9.12
N PRO A 292 -12.94 15.84 7.98
CA PRO A 292 -12.01 15.66 6.87
C PRO A 292 -11.60 16.99 6.27
N ARG A 293 -10.35 17.08 5.85
CA ARG A 293 -9.91 18.20 5.00
C ARG A 293 -10.49 18.02 3.59
N PRO A 294 -10.88 19.12 2.93
CA PRO A 294 -11.31 19.05 1.54
C PRO A 294 -10.17 18.56 0.66
N TYR A 295 -10.51 17.83 -0.40
CA TYR A 295 -9.55 17.35 -1.40
C TYR A 295 -9.72 18.12 -2.71
N GLU A 296 -8.62 18.27 -3.45
CA GLU A 296 -8.60 18.79 -4.81
C GLU A 296 -8.10 17.70 -5.77
N ASP A 297 -8.79 17.54 -6.89
CA ASP A 297 -8.29 16.75 -8.01
C ASP A 297 -7.17 17.53 -8.71
N THR A 298 -5.93 17.11 -8.46
CA THR A 298 -4.74 17.68 -9.13
C THR A 298 -4.24 16.80 -10.28
N GLY A 299 -5.01 15.79 -10.69
CA GLY A 299 -4.75 14.94 -11.85
C GLY A 299 -3.32 14.44 -11.94
N VAL A 300 -2.75 14.54 -13.14
CA VAL A 300 -1.36 14.11 -13.43
C VAL A 300 -0.31 15.03 -12.82
N GLU A 301 -0.63 16.28 -12.46
CA GLU A 301 0.33 17.17 -11.81
C GLU A 301 0.70 16.65 -10.43
N GLY A 302 -0.30 16.27 -9.62
CA GLY A 302 -0.06 15.66 -8.32
C GLY A 302 0.68 14.32 -8.43
N LEU A 303 0.36 13.49 -9.43
CA LEU A 303 1.06 12.22 -9.69
C LEU A 303 2.56 12.47 -9.94
N ARG A 304 2.87 13.43 -10.81
CA ARG A 304 4.24 13.79 -11.16
C ARG A 304 5.02 14.33 -9.96
N ASP A 305 4.37 15.16 -9.16
CA ASP A 305 4.95 15.75 -7.96
C ASP A 305 5.31 14.68 -6.91
N VAL A 306 4.39 13.74 -6.61
CA VAL A 306 4.67 12.69 -5.62
C VAL A 306 5.75 11.71 -6.08
N LEU A 307 5.70 11.25 -7.34
CA LEU A 307 6.72 10.32 -7.84
C LEU A 307 8.11 10.96 -7.86
N THR A 308 8.21 12.23 -8.26
CA THR A 308 9.49 12.96 -8.24
C THR A 308 9.97 13.18 -6.81
N THR A 309 9.08 13.61 -5.91
CA THR A 309 9.42 13.85 -4.49
C THR A 309 10.00 12.61 -3.82
N TYR A 310 9.35 11.45 -4.00
CA TYR A 310 9.81 10.20 -3.39
C TYR A 310 11.10 9.68 -4.03
N ALA A 311 11.25 9.81 -5.36
CA ALA A 311 12.48 9.43 -6.06
C ALA A 311 13.68 10.26 -5.57
N GLU A 312 13.53 11.58 -5.48
CA GLU A 312 14.58 12.49 -5.02
C GLU A 312 14.91 12.28 -3.53
N ARG A 313 13.89 12.10 -2.69
CA ARG A 313 14.05 11.96 -1.24
C ARG A 313 14.83 10.71 -0.87
N TYR A 314 14.51 9.57 -1.46
CA TYR A 314 15.07 8.28 -1.08
C TYR A 314 16.18 7.78 -2.01
N GLY A 315 16.34 8.40 -3.19
CA GLY A 315 17.38 8.05 -4.15
C GLY A 315 17.22 6.63 -4.73
N ALA A 316 16.00 6.10 -4.74
CA ALA A 316 15.64 4.80 -5.28
C ALA A 316 14.75 4.95 -6.53
N PRO A 317 14.73 3.97 -7.45
CA PRO A 317 13.70 3.86 -8.47
C PRO A 317 12.30 3.90 -7.84
N VAL A 318 11.34 4.53 -8.52
CA VAL A 318 9.96 4.66 -8.01
C VAL A 318 8.97 3.80 -8.79
N MET A 319 7.91 3.37 -8.13
CA MET A 319 6.80 2.67 -8.75
C MET A 319 5.49 3.34 -8.34
N LEU A 320 4.60 3.61 -9.29
CA LEU A 320 3.22 3.97 -8.96
C LEU A 320 2.52 2.68 -8.49
N THR A 321 2.42 2.47 -7.19
CA THR A 321 2.01 1.18 -6.63
C THR A 321 0.51 1.01 -6.49
N GLU A 322 -0.24 2.11 -6.45
CA GLU A 322 -1.71 2.13 -6.58
C GLU A 322 -2.15 3.43 -7.24
N THR A 323 -3.09 3.32 -8.18
CA THR A 323 -3.88 4.44 -8.69
C THR A 323 -5.17 3.94 -9.32
N CYS A 324 -6.23 4.74 -9.17
CA CYS A 324 -7.47 4.66 -9.95
C CYS A 324 -8.32 5.91 -9.72
N VAL A 325 -9.50 5.93 -10.34
CA VAL A 325 -10.59 6.85 -9.99
C VAL A 325 -11.89 6.08 -9.86
N THR A 326 -12.76 6.51 -8.95
CA THR A 326 -14.17 6.11 -8.95
C THR A 326 -14.91 6.98 -9.95
N GLY A 327 -15.57 6.37 -10.93
CA GLY A 327 -16.28 7.11 -11.96
C GLY A 327 -16.87 6.20 -13.04
N SER A 328 -17.40 6.84 -14.08
CA SER A 328 -17.81 6.15 -15.29
C SER A 328 -16.63 5.38 -15.93
N VAL A 329 -16.94 4.42 -16.81
CA VAL A 329 -15.91 3.71 -17.57
C VAL A 329 -15.02 4.67 -18.36
N ASP A 330 -15.60 5.71 -18.95
CA ASP A 330 -14.85 6.70 -19.73
C ASP A 330 -13.90 7.53 -18.86
N GLU A 331 -14.33 7.94 -17.65
CA GLU A 331 -13.47 8.65 -16.70
C GLU A 331 -12.31 7.77 -16.21
N ARG A 332 -12.58 6.47 -15.94
CA ARG A 332 -11.56 5.51 -15.54
C ARG A 332 -10.53 5.23 -16.64
N ILE A 333 -10.98 5.08 -17.88
CA ILE A 333 -10.08 4.94 -19.04
C ILE A 333 -9.29 6.24 -19.24
N GLY A 334 -9.93 7.40 -19.13
CA GLY A 334 -9.26 8.70 -19.22
C GLY A 334 -8.11 8.83 -18.21
N TRP A 335 -8.38 8.50 -16.94
CA TRP A 335 -7.32 8.50 -15.92
C TRP A 335 -6.21 7.49 -16.20
N LEU A 336 -6.55 6.27 -16.62
CA LEU A 336 -5.55 5.26 -17.00
C LEU A 336 -4.64 5.77 -18.12
N ASP A 337 -5.22 6.34 -19.18
CA ASP A 337 -4.47 6.86 -20.32
C ASP A 337 -3.58 8.04 -19.93
N ASP A 338 -4.14 9.02 -19.19
CA ASP A 338 -3.42 10.23 -18.77
C ASP A 338 -2.28 9.91 -17.79
N SER A 339 -2.51 9.02 -16.82
CA SER A 339 -1.50 8.63 -15.83
C SER A 339 -0.37 7.78 -16.43
N VAL A 340 -0.67 6.86 -17.35
CA VAL A 340 0.36 6.13 -18.11
C VAL A 340 1.20 7.09 -18.95
N ALA A 341 0.57 8.04 -19.65
CA ALA A 341 1.29 9.06 -20.42
C ALA A 341 2.21 9.90 -19.52
N ALA A 342 1.72 10.36 -18.37
CA ALA A 342 2.51 11.13 -17.41
C ALA A 342 3.72 10.34 -16.87
N VAL A 343 3.57 9.04 -16.61
CA VAL A 343 4.69 8.16 -16.23
C VAL A 343 5.74 8.08 -17.34
N HIS A 344 5.32 7.93 -18.60
CA HIS A 344 6.27 7.93 -19.72
C HIS A 344 7.02 9.27 -19.86
N GLU A 345 6.34 10.39 -19.67
CA GLU A 345 6.96 11.72 -19.68
C GLU A 345 8.00 11.88 -18.56
N LEU A 346 7.67 11.51 -17.32
CA LEU A 346 8.62 11.52 -16.20
C LEU A 346 9.86 10.68 -16.48
N ARG A 347 9.68 9.49 -17.08
CA ARG A 347 10.79 8.64 -17.48
C ARG A 347 11.67 9.30 -18.55
N ALA A 348 11.06 9.99 -19.52
CA ALA A 348 11.79 10.73 -20.54
C ALA A 348 12.56 11.93 -19.95
N GLU A 349 12.07 12.49 -18.84
CA GLU A 349 12.72 13.55 -18.06
C GLU A 349 13.82 13.03 -17.12
N GLY A 350 13.97 11.71 -16.99
CA GLY A 350 15.03 11.07 -16.23
C GLY A 350 14.64 10.59 -14.83
N VAL A 351 13.36 10.69 -14.45
CA VAL A 351 12.86 10.08 -13.21
C VAL A 351 12.80 8.56 -13.38
N PRO A 352 13.41 7.75 -12.49
CA PRO A 352 13.50 6.31 -12.65
C PRO A 352 12.19 5.59 -12.25
N VAL A 353 11.09 5.85 -12.95
CA VAL A 353 9.80 5.19 -12.69
C VAL A 353 9.80 3.79 -13.28
N VAL A 354 9.91 2.72 -12.48
CA VAL A 354 10.10 1.33 -12.95
C VAL A 354 8.82 0.52 -13.07
N GLY A 355 7.73 0.95 -12.44
CA GLY A 355 6.46 0.23 -12.47
C GLY A 355 5.23 1.13 -12.43
N TYR A 356 4.13 0.61 -12.98
CA TYR A 356 2.80 1.21 -12.96
C TYR A 356 1.78 0.14 -12.52
N THR A 357 1.05 0.40 -11.44
CA THR A 357 -0.03 -0.48 -10.97
C THR A 357 -1.37 0.21 -11.15
N TRP A 358 -2.28 -0.41 -11.90
CA TRP A 358 -3.69 -0.12 -11.71
C TRP A 358 -4.20 -0.92 -10.53
N TRP A 359 -4.71 -0.23 -9.52
CA TRP A 359 -5.36 -0.85 -8.39
C TRP A 359 -6.81 -0.38 -8.37
N PRO A 360 -7.82 -1.26 -8.33
CA PRO A 360 -7.73 -2.71 -8.18
C PRO A 360 -8.01 -3.52 -9.46
N LEU A 361 -7.67 -4.82 -9.47
CA LEU A 361 -8.02 -5.78 -10.52
C LEU A 361 -9.53 -5.87 -10.70
N PHE A 362 -10.28 -6.00 -9.61
CA PHE A 362 -11.74 -5.99 -9.59
C PHE A 362 -12.22 -5.01 -8.52
N ASP A 363 -13.49 -4.61 -8.60
CA ASP A 363 -14.08 -3.68 -7.63
C ASP A 363 -13.84 -4.10 -6.17
N MET A 364 -13.84 -3.13 -5.26
CA MET A 364 -13.66 -3.37 -3.83
C MET A 364 -14.85 -2.88 -3.02
N TYR A 365 -14.86 -3.17 -1.73
CA TYR A 365 -15.83 -2.59 -0.81
C TYR A 365 -15.18 -1.49 0.04
N GLU A 366 -15.89 -0.37 0.19
CA GLU A 366 -15.35 0.75 0.95
C GLU A 366 -15.24 0.41 2.44
N TRP A 367 -14.16 0.87 3.08
CA TRP A 367 -13.90 0.63 4.49
C TRP A 367 -15.02 1.16 5.42
N THR A 368 -15.86 2.09 4.96
CA THR A 368 -17.07 2.54 5.70
C THR A 368 -18.04 1.41 5.99
N TRP A 369 -17.98 0.29 5.25
CA TRP A 369 -18.62 -0.99 5.56
C TRP A 369 -18.48 -1.38 7.03
N ARG A 370 -17.34 -1.09 7.64
CA ARG A 370 -17.08 -1.42 9.04
C ARG A 370 -18.02 -0.73 10.03
N HIS A 371 -18.52 0.46 9.73
CA HIS A 371 -19.18 1.36 10.70
C HIS A 371 -20.70 1.46 10.52
N THR A 372 -21.29 0.50 9.83
CA THR A 372 -22.70 0.52 9.42
C THR A 372 -23.27 -0.90 9.46
N ASP A 373 -24.59 -1.01 9.50
CA ASP A 373 -25.31 -2.28 9.35
C ASP A 373 -25.87 -2.46 7.92
N ALA A 374 -25.60 -1.50 7.04
CA ALA A 374 -26.01 -1.56 5.63
C ALA A 374 -25.41 -2.79 4.92
N PRO A 375 -26.11 -3.33 3.90
CA PRO A 375 -25.65 -4.47 3.12
C PRO A 375 -24.43 -4.11 2.24
N ARG A 376 -23.56 -5.08 1.92
CA ARG A 376 -22.24 -4.79 1.34
C ARG A 376 -22.33 -4.06 0.01
N GLN A 377 -23.40 -4.31 -0.73
CA GLN A 377 -23.66 -3.72 -2.03
C GLN A 377 -23.77 -2.18 -1.97
N GLU A 378 -24.16 -1.60 -0.84
CA GLU A 378 -24.19 -0.15 -0.64
C GLU A 378 -22.79 0.46 -0.45
N HIS A 379 -21.76 -0.38 -0.27
CA HIS A 379 -20.37 0.00 -0.10
C HIS A 379 -19.50 -0.42 -1.30
N LEU A 380 -20.09 -0.95 -2.38
CA LEU A 380 -19.33 -1.34 -3.55
C LEU A 380 -18.75 -0.10 -4.23
N LEU A 381 -17.43 -0.09 -4.40
CA LEU A 381 -16.74 0.94 -5.17
C LEU A 381 -16.38 0.39 -6.54
N THR A 382 -17.04 0.91 -7.57
CA THR A 382 -16.75 0.55 -8.97
C THR A 382 -15.53 1.29 -9.47
N MET A 383 -14.40 0.60 -9.47
CA MET A 383 -13.08 1.13 -9.83
C MET A 383 -12.17 0.10 -10.51
N GLY A 384 -12.52 -1.19 -10.51
CA GLY A 384 -11.67 -2.25 -11.04
C GLY A 384 -11.76 -2.44 -12.56
N LEU A 385 -10.85 -3.27 -13.09
CA LEU A 385 -10.91 -3.75 -14.49
C LEU A 385 -12.09 -4.71 -14.71
N PHE A 386 -12.53 -5.36 -13.62
CA PHE A 386 -13.65 -6.27 -13.61
C PHE A 386 -14.68 -5.82 -12.58
N ASP A 387 -15.92 -5.64 -13.00
CA ASP A 387 -17.02 -5.31 -12.11
C ASP A 387 -17.35 -6.54 -11.24
N LEU A 388 -17.59 -6.35 -9.95
CA LEU A 388 -18.09 -7.42 -9.08
C LEU A 388 -19.62 -7.44 -9.11
N VAL A 389 -20.19 -8.57 -9.57
CA VAL A 389 -21.64 -8.71 -9.70
C VAL A 389 -22.15 -9.94 -8.95
N GLU A 390 -23.13 -9.74 -8.07
CA GLU A 390 -23.79 -10.82 -7.34
C GLU A 390 -24.36 -11.88 -8.30
N ASP A 391 -23.99 -13.14 -8.10
CA ASP A 391 -24.38 -14.28 -8.95
C ASP A 391 -25.80 -14.83 -8.62
N GLY A 392 -26.45 -14.27 -7.59
CA GLY A 392 -27.74 -14.71 -7.08
C GLY A 392 -27.70 -15.96 -6.18
N GLY A 393 -26.54 -16.60 -6.04
CA GLY A 393 -26.23 -17.70 -5.13
C GLY A 393 -25.39 -17.29 -3.90
N GLY A 394 -25.07 -16.00 -3.78
CA GLY A 394 -24.25 -15.44 -2.70
C GLY A 394 -22.76 -15.33 -3.03
N GLY A 395 -22.36 -15.63 -4.27
CA GLY A 395 -21.02 -15.38 -4.81
C GLY A 395 -20.96 -14.13 -5.68
N LEU A 396 -19.76 -13.81 -6.18
CA LEU A 396 -19.51 -12.63 -7.00
C LEU A 396 -18.86 -13.01 -8.33
N ASP A 397 -19.53 -12.75 -9.43
CA ASP A 397 -18.95 -12.84 -10.78
C ASP A 397 -18.00 -11.67 -11.03
N ARG A 398 -16.85 -11.94 -11.65
CA ARG A 398 -15.93 -10.90 -12.17
C ARG A 398 -16.28 -10.62 -13.63
N ARG A 399 -16.92 -9.48 -13.90
CA ARG A 399 -17.35 -9.12 -15.26
C ARG A 399 -16.36 -8.14 -15.88
N ARG A 400 -15.65 -8.59 -16.92
CA ARG A 400 -14.73 -7.74 -17.68
C ARG A 400 -15.45 -6.50 -18.21
N ASN A 401 -14.93 -5.32 -17.89
CA ASN A 401 -15.42 -4.05 -18.43
C ASN A 401 -14.38 -3.44 -19.40
N PRO A 402 -14.69 -2.34 -20.13
CA PRO A 402 -13.77 -1.76 -21.11
C PRO A 402 -12.44 -1.23 -20.53
N VAL A 403 -12.35 -0.96 -19.23
CA VAL A 403 -11.09 -0.55 -18.57
C VAL A 403 -10.05 -1.69 -18.66
N ALA A 404 -10.48 -2.95 -18.55
CA ALA A 404 -9.61 -4.11 -18.75
C ALA A 404 -9.00 -4.15 -20.16
N ASP A 405 -9.75 -3.74 -21.18
CA ASP A 405 -9.29 -3.74 -22.57
C ASP A 405 -8.30 -2.60 -22.82
N ALA A 406 -8.53 -1.43 -22.22
CA ALA A 406 -7.61 -0.30 -22.23
C ALA A 406 -6.29 -0.65 -21.53
N PHE A 407 -6.34 -1.23 -20.32
CA PHE A 407 -5.15 -1.70 -19.62
C PHE A 407 -4.37 -2.72 -20.46
N ALA A 408 -5.07 -3.71 -21.04
CA ALA A 408 -4.44 -4.70 -21.90
C ALA A 408 -3.84 -4.09 -23.19
N ALA A 409 -4.32 -2.94 -23.65
CA ALA A 409 -3.71 -2.23 -24.77
C ALA A 409 -2.37 -1.61 -24.39
N HIS A 410 -2.28 -0.95 -23.22
CA HIS A 410 -1.03 -0.42 -22.68
C HIS A 410 0.01 -1.51 -22.44
N THR A 411 -0.38 -2.64 -21.84
CA THR A 411 0.57 -3.76 -21.62
C THR A 411 1.10 -4.35 -22.93
N ARG A 412 0.27 -4.45 -23.97
CA ARG A 412 0.72 -4.88 -25.31
C ARG A 412 1.67 -3.88 -25.94
N GLN A 413 1.41 -2.59 -25.80
CA GLN A 413 2.27 -1.54 -26.31
C GLN A 413 3.65 -1.62 -25.66
N GLU A 414 3.73 -1.80 -24.34
CA GLU A 414 5.04 -1.88 -23.68
C GLU A 414 5.83 -3.14 -23.98
N ARG A 415 5.15 -4.27 -24.14
CA ARG A 415 5.83 -5.48 -24.63
C ARG A 415 6.42 -5.27 -26.03
N ALA A 416 5.74 -4.51 -26.90
CA ALA A 416 6.25 -4.20 -28.23
C ALA A 416 7.48 -3.26 -28.17
N VAL A 417 7.47 -2.26 -27.29
CA VAL A 417 8.63 -1.37 -27.05
C VAL A 417 9.83 -2.17 -26.54
N ALA A 418 9.63 -3.03 -25.53
CA ALA A 418 10.68 -3.87 -24.96
C ALA A 418 11.28 -4.86 -25.99
N ALA A 419 10.43 -5.46 -26.84
CA ALA A 419 10.88 -6.34 -27.91
C ALA A 419 11.73 -5.61 -28.96
N ALA A 420 11.39 -4.36 -29.29
CA ALA A 420 12.15 -3.55 -30.23
C ALA A 420 13.54 -3.14 -29.70
N LEU A 421 13.64 -2.82 -28.40
CA LEU A 421 14.91 -2.52 -27.73
C LEU A 421 15.84 -3.75 -27.68
N SER A 422 15.29 -4.92 -27.38
CA SER A 422 16.06 -6.18 -27.38
C SER A 422 16.57 -6.60 -28.76
N ALA A 423 15.88 -6.22 -29.84
CA ALA A 423 16.28 -6.56 -31.21
C ALA A 423 17.36 -5.64 -31.80
N THR A 424 17.66 -4.52 -31.13
CA THR A 424 18.67 -3.53 -31.56
C THR A 424 19.99 -3.64 -30.80
N GLN A 425 20.05 -4.50 -29.77
CA GLN A 425 21.27 -4.94 -29.08
C GLN A 425 21.77 -6.25 -29.67
#